data_AF-A0A2L0C770-F1
#
_entry.id   AF-A0A2L0C770-F1
#
_cell.length_a   1.000
_cell.length_b   1.000
_cell.length_c   1.000
_cell.angle_alpha   90.00
_cell.angle_beta   90.00
_cell.angle_gamma   90.00
#
_symmetry.space_group_name_H-M   'P 1'
#
loop_
_entity.id
_entity.type
_entity.pdbx_description
1 polymer ?
#
loop_
_entity_poly.entity_id
_entity_poly.type
_entity_poly.pdbx_seq_one_letter_code
_entity_poly.pdbx_strand_id
1 'polypeptide(L)'
;LDMGLKGKESTSNALAVQLDAEGKVKYDMIARQGHSKDKIVYSKLSDLLPVEVVSENDPSLEKPNEEEVEEITEKTRLALQKLTNSKIAAAMPVRCADKQQPAQFIRYTPSQQGAAFNSGAKQRVIRLVEAQVDPMEPPRFRINKKIPRGPPSPPAPVLHSPTRRVTVREQKEWKIPPCISNWKNAKGYTVPLDKRLAADGRGLQQLHINENFAKLAEALYIADRKAREAVETRAQLERKLAQKEKEQKEEHLRALAQKARDERAGIKNVHSSSDPNANPDEHEREQLRQDRHKERARERNLARAAPDKRSKLQRDRER
;
A
#
# COMPACT_ATOMS: atom_id res chain seq x y z
N LEU A 1 13.65 -37.97 66.00
CA LEU A 1 14.47 -37.20 65.04
C LEU A 1 15.66 -38.07 64.71
N ASP A 2 15.64 -38.77 63.58
CA ASP A 2 16.67 -39.72 63.13
C ASP A 2 18.00 -39.05 62.73
N MET A 3 18.45 -38.09 63.53
CA MET A 3 19.63 -37.27 63.27
C MET A 3 20.91 -38.03 63.65
N GLY A 4 21.93 -37.98 62.79
CA GLY A 4 23.27 -38.51 63.10
C GLY A 4 23.41 -40.04 63.09
N LEU A 5 22.40 -40.78 62.62
CA LEU A 5 22.48 -42.25 62.49
C LEU A 5 23.50 -42.64 61.42
N LYS A 6 24.59 -43.31 61.83
CA LYS A 6 25.56 -43.93 60.92
C LYS A 6 24.90 -45.11 60.19
N GLY A 7 24.95 -45.12 58.86
CA GLY A 7 24.47 -46.24 58.01
C GLY A 7 23.24 -45.95 57.15
N LYS A 8 22.55 -44.82 57.33
CA LYS A 8 21.62 -44.31 56.31
C LYS A 8 22.42 -43.66 55.18
N GLU A 9 21.98 -43.85 53.93
CA GLU A 9 22.64 -43.30 52.73
C GLU A 9 22.93 -41.80 52.92
N SER A 10 24.22 -41.45 53.03
CA SER A 10 24.67 -40.09 53.34
C SER A 10 24.60 -39.14 52.15
N THR A 11 24.32 -39.66 50.96
CA THR A 11 24.30 -38.92 49.70
C THR A 11 22.88 -38.89 49.15
N SER A 12 22.19 -37.78 49.36
CA SER A 12 20.88 -37.51 48.73
C SER A 12 21.01 -36.35 47.76
N ASN A 13 20.31 -36.44 46.62
CA ASN A 13 20.24 -35.36 45.62
C ASN A 13 19.20 -34.28 45.98
N ALA A 14 18.54 -34.41 47.13
CA ALA A 14 17.52 -33.48 47.59
C ALA A 14 18.16 -32.22 48.19
N LEU A 15 17.62 -31.05 47.83
CA LEU A 15 17.97 -29.81 48.51
C LEU A 15 17.49 -29.89 49.97
N ALA A 16 18.33 -29.46 50.91
CA ALA A 16 17.95 -29.39 52.32
C ALA A 16 16.73 -28.48 52.53
N VAL A 17 15.74 -28.97 53.27
CA VAL A 17 14.55 -28.19 53.64
C VAL A 17 14.97 -27.12 54.62
N GLN A 18 14.87 -25.85 54.21
CA GLN A 18 15.21 -24.70 55.04
C GLN A 18 13.94 -24.07 55.62
N LEU A 19 14.03 -23.54 56.83
CA LEU A 19 12.97 -22.76 57.47
C LEU A 19 13.30 -21.26 57.42
N ASP A 20 12.28 -20.42 57.47
CA ASP A 20 12.42 -18.98 57.70
C ASP A 20 12.45 -18.64 59.19
N ALA A 21 12.62 -17.35 59.49
CA ALA A 21 12.65 -16.86 60.87
C ALA A 21 11.32 -17.07 61.61
N GLU A 22 10.21 -17.23 60.88
CA GLU A 22 8.87 -17.52 61.40
C GLU A 22 8.60 -19.02 61.55
N GLY A 23 9.54 -19.88 61.13
CA GLY A 23 9.40 -21.34 61.16
C GLY A 23 8.61 -21.95 59.99
N LYS A 24 8.26 -21.18 58.97
CA LYS A 24 7.65 -21.69 57.73
C LYS A 24 8.72 -22.27 56.81
N VAL A 25 8.33 -23.29 56.04
CA VAL A 25 9.22 -23.93 55.07
C VAL A 25 9.49 -22.98 53.88
N LYS A 26 10.77 -22.76 53.56
CA LYS A 26 11.22 -21.92 52.45
C LYS A 26 11.13 -22.65 51.11
N TYR A 27 9.93 -22.78 50.58
CA TYR A 27 9.72 -23.28 49.21
C TYR A 27 10.34 -22.37 48.13
N ASP A 28 10.59 -21.10 48.45
CA ASP A 28 11.29 -20.13 47.58
C ASP A 28 12.71 -20.58 47.17
N MET A 29 13.34 -21.48 47.95
CA MET A 29 14.63 -22.05 47.58
C MET A 29 14.61 -22.80 46.25
N ILE A 30 13.46 -23.32 45.83
CA ILE A 30 13.28 -23.96 44.52
C ILE A 30 13.32 -22.89 43.41
N ALA A 31 12.61 -21.77 43.60
CA ALA A 31 12.59 -20.67 42.63
C ALA A 31 13.92 -19.93 42.51
N ARG A 32 14.71 -19.90 43.60
CA ARG A 32 16.05 -19.28 43.64
C ARG A 32 17.17 -20.17 43.11
N GLN A 33 16.90 -21.43 42.76
CA GLN A 33 17.91 -22.34 42.26
C GLN A 33 18.61 -21.74 41.03
N GLY A 34 19.94 -21.63 41.06
CA GLY A 34 20.74 -21.05 39.96
C GLY A 34 20.90 -19.53 39.99
N HIS A 35 20.24 -18.84 40.93
CA HIS A 35 20.43 -17.41 41.19
C HIS A 35 21.37 -17.19 42.38
N SER A 36 21.94 -15.98 42.49
CA SER A 36 22.67 -15.56 43.70
C SER A 36 21.72 -15.45 44.90
N LYS A 37 22.24 -15.61 46.11
CA LYS A 37 21.48 -15.46 47.37
C LYS A 37 20.88 -14.06 47.51
N ASP A 38 21.61 -13.05 47.03
CA ASP A 38 21.25 -11.64 47.13
C ASP A 38 20.24 -11.21 46.06
N LYS A 39 19.98 -12.06 45.06
CA LYS A 39 18.98 -11.76 44.03
C LYS A 39 17.58 -11.91 44.61
N ILE A 40 16.81 -10.83 44.54
CA ILE A 40 15.41 -10.81 44.96
C ILE A 40 14.57 -11.57 43.94
N VAL A 41 13.83 -12.57 44.41
CA VAL A 41 12.86 -13.36 43.63
C VAL A 41 11.56 -13.34 44.41
N TYR A 42 10.48 -12.88 43.76
CA TYR A 42 9.14 -12.91 44.32
C TYR A 42 8.48 -14.25 44.01
N SER A 43 7.96 -14.91 45.03
CA SER A 43 7.38 -16.26 44.92
C SER A 43 6.22 -16.51 45.88
N LYS A 44 5.97 -15.58 46.81
CA LYS A 44 4.95 -15.73 47.85
C LYS A 44 3.67 -14.97 47.46
N LEU A 45 2.54 -15.40 48.02
CA LEU A 45 1.28 -14.67 47.89
C LEU A 45 1.33 -13.29 48.58
N SER A 46 2.14 -13.14 49.63
CA SER A 46 2.39 -11.84 50.27
C SER A 46 2.95 -10.81 49.29
N ASP A 47 3.73 -11.24 48.30
CA ASP A 47 4.36 -10.38 47.31
C ASP A 47 3.34 -9.85 46.27
N LEU A 48 2.15 -10.47 46.20
CA LEU A 48 1.03 -10.05 45.35
C LEU A 48 0.10 -9.05 46.02
N LEU A 49 0.21 -8.90 47.34
CA LEU A 49 -0.64 -7.97 48.07
C LEU A 49 -0.16 -6.54 47.80
N PRO A 50 -1.06 -5.61 47.45
CA PRO A 50 -0.69 -4.23 47.27
C PRO A 50 -0.20 -3.65 48.60
N VAL A 51 0.88 -2.89 48.55
CA VAL A 51 1.32 -2.07 49.68
C VAL A 51 0.47 -0.80 49.67
N GLU A 52 -0.31 -0.59 50.73
CA GLU A 52 -1.13 0.61 50.88
C GLU A 52 -0.25 1.82 51.19
N VAL A 53 -0.44 2.91 50.44
CA VAL A 53 0.24 4.19 50.71
C VAL A 53 -0.55 4.91 51.79
N VAL A 54 -0.03 4.93 53.02
CA VAL A 54 -0.72 5.50 54.19
C VAL A 54 -0.58 7.03 54.26
N SER A 55 0.51 7.59 53.72
CA SER A 55 0.80 9.03 53.72
C SER A 55 1.52 9.46 52.45
N GLU A 56 1.26 10.68 51.99
CA GLU A 56 1.89 11.25 50.78
C GLU A 56 3.41 11.48 50.94
N ASN A 57 3.90 11.68 52.18
CA ASN A 57 5.31 11.93 52.51
C ASN A 57 5.96 10.71 53.20
N ASP A 58 5.86 9.52 52.60
CA ASP A 58 6.53 8.32 53.11
C ASP A 58 8.02 8.33 52.68
N PRO A 59 8.98 8.33 53.64
CA PRO A 59 10.41 8.37 53.32
C PRO A 59 10.91 7.14 52.55
N SER A 60 10.16 6.03 52.53
CA SER A 60 10.52 4.83 51.74
C SER A 60 10.27 5.00 50.23
N LEU A 61 9.41 5.94 49.85
CA LEU A 61 9.06 6.27 48.47
C LEU A 61 9.88 7.43 47.91
N GLU A 62 10.63 8.12 48.77
CA GLU A 62 11.54 9.18 48.36
C GLU A 62 12.68 8.62 47.50
N LYS A 63 13.16 9.45 46.57
CA LYS A 63 14.35 9.10 45.80
C LYS A 63 15.57 9.12 46.74
N PRO A 64 16.60 8.31 46.46
CA PRO A 64 17.87 8.44 47.14
C PRO A 64 18.41 9.87 47.07
N ASN A 65 19.27 10.23 48.02
CA ASN A 65 19.85 11.57 48.11
C ASN A 65 20.63 11.94 46.83
N GLU A 66 20.68 13.23 46.51
CA GLU A 66 21.38 13.72 45.32
C GLU A 66 22.86 13.31 45.31
N GLU A 67 23.54 13.35 46.46
CA GLU A 67 24.94 12.90 46.61
C GLU A 67 25.13 11.41 46.27
N GLU A 68 24.20 10.53 46.69
CA GLU A 68 24.26 9.10 46.37
C GLU A 68 24.01 8.85 44.88
N VAL A 69 23.10 9.62 44.29
CA VAL A 69 22.82 9.56 42.85
C VAL A 69 24.05 9.97 42.04
N GLU A 70 24.74 11.04 42.44
CA GLU A 70 26.00 11.46 41.83
C GLU A 70 27.07 10.38 41.96
N GLU A 71 27.27 9.83 43.17
CA GLU A 71 28.25 8.77 43.41
C GLU A 71 27.98 7.52 42.55
N ILE A 72 26.73 7.05 42.48
CA ILE A 72 26.32 5.90 41.65
C ILE A 72 26.51 6.22 40.17
N THR A 73 26.19 7.44 39.75
CA THR A 73 26.37 7.90 38.37
C THR A 73 27.84 7.87 37.97
N GLU A 74 28.73 8.36 38.84
CA GLU A 74 30.16 8.33 38.58
C GLU A 74 30.72 6.91 38.52
N LYS A 75 30.35 6.04 39.48
CA LYS A 75 30.74 4.63 39.49
C LYS A 75 30.27 3.92 38.22
N THR A 76 29.03 4.14 37.81
CA THR A 76 28.44 3.53 36.62
C THR A 76 29.10 4.06 35.35
N ARG A 77 29.35 5.37 35.26
CA ARG A 77 30.08 6.01 34.16
C ARG A 77 31.47 5.40 33.98
N LEU A 78 32.25 5.27 35.06
CA LEU A 78 33.59 4.68 35.03
C LEU A 78 33.55 3.20 34.59
N ALA A 79 32.59 2.43 35.10
CA ALA A 79 32.43 1.03 34.70
C ALA A 79 32.08 0.87 33.21
N LEU A 80 31.16 1.69 32.71
CA LEU A 80 30.78 1.71 31.29
C LEU A 80 31.95 2.17 30.42
N GLN A 81 32.68 3.21 30.83
CA GLN A 81 33.85 3.69 30.12
C GLN A 81 34.95 2.62 30.00
N LYS A 82 35.16 1.82 31.06
CA LYS A 82 36.09 0.68 31.01
C LYS A 82 35.67 -0.37 29.97
N LEU A 83 34.37 -0.68 29.91
CA LEU A 83 33.83 -1.63 28.93
C LEU A 83 33.93 -1.08 27.51
N THR A 84 33.56 0.18 27.28
CA THR A 84 33.62 0.80 25.95
C THR A 84 35.04 0.93 25.45
N ASN A 85 36.00 1.32 26.30
CA ASN A 85 37.42 1.37 25.94
C ASN A 85 37.94 0.01 25.45
N SER A 86 37.52 -1.09 26.09
CA SER A 86 37.89 -2.44 25.64
C SER A 86 37.33 -2.79 24.25
N LYS A 87 36.12 -2.29 23.92
CA LYS A 87 35.48 -2.49 22.61
C LYS A 87 36.11 -1.61 21.54
N ILE A 88 36.44 -0.36 21.87
CA ILE A 88 37.14 0.57 20.97
C ILE A 88 38.52 0.01 20.64
N ALA A 89 39.28 -0.46 21.63
CA ALA A 89 40.59 -1.09 21.41
C ALA A 89 40.53 -2.36 20.54
N ALA A 90 39.41 -3.10 20.56
CA ALA A 90 39.18 -4.22 19.66
C ALA A 90 38.82 -3.82 18.23
N ALA A 91 38.21 -2.64 18.03
CA ALA A 91 37.78 -2.14 16.74
C ALA A 91 38.89 -1.36 15.99
N MET A 92 39.90 -0.85 16.69
CA MET A 92 41.02 -0.13 16.06
C MET A 92 41.86 -1.06 15.18
N PRO A 93 42.02 -0.79 13.86
CA PRO A 93 42.72 -1.68 12.92
C PRO A 93 44.22 -1.85 13.17
N VAL A 94 44.88 -0.83 13.70
CA VAL A 94 46.31 -0.84 14.02
C VAL A 94 46.45 -0.59 15.50
N ARG A 95 47.11 -1.50 16.21
CA ARG A 95 47.42 -1.35 17.63
C ARG A 95 48.86 -0.87 17.77
N CYS A 96 49.04 0.20 18.55
CA CYS A 96 50.37 0.52 19.08
C CYS A 96 50.79 -0.63 20.02
N ALA A 97 52.07 -0.98 20.04
CA ALA A 97 52.57 -1.99 20.96
C ALA A 97 52.32 -1.53 22.40
N ASP A 98 51.64 -2.37 23.18
CA ASP A 98 51.36 -2.07 24.58
C ASP A 98 52.66 -1.98 25.38
N LYS A 99 52.79 -0.95 26.22
CA LYS A 99 53.93 -0.82 27.12
C LYS A 99 53.82 -1.90 28.20
N GLN A 100 54.89 -2.69 28.36
CA GLN A 100 54.97 -3.71 29.40
C GLN A 100 54.76 -3.10 30.79
N GLN A 101 53.81 -3.67 31.53
CA GLN A 101 53.58 -3.31 32.92
C GLN A 101 54.75 -3.81 33.80
N PRO A 102 55.04 -3.14 34.92
CA PRO A 102 56.06 -3.60 35.87
C PRO A 102 55.67 -4.95 36.49
N ALA A 103 56.68 -5.71 36.92
CA ALA A 103 56.49 -7.02 37.55
C ALA A 103 55.66 -6.90 38.84
N GLN A 104 54.65 -7.77 39.00
CA GLN A 104 53.80 -7.82 40.18
C GLN A 104 54.24 -8.96 41.11
N PHE A 105 54.24 -8.74 42.42
CA PHE A 105 54.55 -9.77 43.40
C PHE A 105 53.28 -10.17 44.17
N ILE A 106 52.90 -11.44 44.08
CA ILE A 106 51.69 -11.98 44.69
C ILE A 106 52.09 -12.96 45.78
N ARG A 107 51.57 -12.76 47.00
CA ARG A 107 51.71 -13.72 48.09
C ARG A 107 50.59 -14.76 47.99
N TYR A 108 50.98 -16.01 47.79
CA TYR A 108 50.06 -17.14 47.67
C TYR A 108 50.17 -18.07 48.87
N THR A 109 49.04 -18.39 49.47
CA THR A 109 48.92 -19.41 50.52
C THR A 109 48.28 -20.65 49.88
N PRO A 110 49.03 -21.75 49.69
CA PRO A 110 48.47 -22.99 49.17
C PRO A 110 47.41 -23.59 50.11
N SER A 111 46.34 -24.15 49.52
CA SER A 111 45.30 -24.87 50.27
C SER A 111 45.79 -26.25 50.74
N GLN A 112 46.59 -26.93 49.92
CA GLN A 112 47.29 -28.15 50.32
C GLN A 112 48.55 -27.77 51.11
N GLN A 113 48.51 -28.04 52.41
CA GLN A 113 49.62 -27.80 53.32
C GLN A 113 50.20 -29.13 53.80
N GLY A 114 51.52 -29.19 53.89
CA GLY A 114 52.25 -30.35 54.43
C GLY A 114 53.74 -30.04 54.49
N ALA A 115 54.46 -30.62 55.44
CA ALA A 115 55.89 -30.35 55.64
C ALA A 115 56.74 -30.74 54.41
N ALA A 116 56.27 -31.69 53.60
CA ALA A 116 56.90 -32.10 52.35
C ALA A 116 56.63 -31.14 51.17
N PHE A 117 55.65 -30.24 51.29
CA PHE A 117 55.30 -29.29 50.24
C PHE A 117 55.89 -27.91 50.54
N ASN A 118 56.26 -27.19 49.47
CA ASN A 118 56.79 -25.82 49.55
C ASN A 118 57.96 -25.66 50.54
N SER A 119 58.82 -26.69 50.63
CA SER A 119 59.98 -26.75 51.54
C SER A 119 59.67 -26.37 53.00
N GLY A 120 58.47 -26.71 53.48
CA GLY A 120 57.99 -26.40 54.83
C GLY A 120 57.47 -24.97 55.02
N ALA A 121 57.52 -24.11 53.99
CA ALA A 121 56.97 -22.77 54.03
C ALA A 121 55.45 -22.77 53.84
N LYS A 122 54.74 -22.03 54.69
CA LYS A 122 53.27 -21.90 54.62
C LYS A 122 52.79 -21.06 53.43
N GLN A 123 53.65 -20.21 52.89
CA GLN A 123 53.33 -19.28 51.81
C GLN A 123 54.47 -19.23 50.79
N ARG A 124 54.16 -18.80 49.57
CA ARG A 124 55.15 -18.51 48.53
C ARG A 124 54.84 -17.17 47.87
N VAL A 125 55.89 -16.45 47.47
CA VAL A 125 55.77 -15.20 46.73
C VAL A 125 56.04 -15.49 45.26
N ILE A 126 55.09 -15.11 44.40
CA ILE A 126 55.14 -15.33 42.96
C ILE A 126 55.39 -13.98 42.30
N ARG A 127 56.45 -13.90 41.48
CA ARG A 127 56.68 -12.77 40.60
C ARG A 127 55.97 -13.03 39.28
N LEU A 128 54.92 -12.27 39.00
CA LEU A 128 54.12 -12.34 37.78
C LEU A 128 54.58 -11.24 36.82
N VAL A 129 54.94 -11.64 35.60
CA VAL A 129 55.38 -10.76 34.51
C VAL A 129 54.54 -11.10 33.28
N GLU A 130 53.97 -10.09 32.63
CA GLU A 130 53.24 -10.26 31.38
C GLU A 130 54.21 -10.56 30.23
N ALA A 131 53.97 -11.63 29.48
CA ALA A 131 54.79 -11.98 28.34
C ALA A 131 54.57 -10.96 27.21
N GLN A 132 55.66 -10.51 26.58
CA GLN A 132 55.58 -9.59 25.44
C GLN A 132 54.83 -10.24 24.28
N VAL A 133 53.80 -9.56 23.78
CA VAL A 133 53.04 -9.98 22.60
C VAL A 133 53.69 -9.38 21.35
N ASP A 134 53.86 -10.19 20.30
CA ASP A 134 54.38 -9.73 19.02
C ASP A 134 53.29 -8.91 18.27
N PRO A 135 53.53 -7.64 17.92
CA PRO A 135 52.56 -6.82 17.20
C PRO A 135 52.22 -7.34 15.79
N MET A 136 53.06 -8.22 15.21
CA MET A 136 52.85 -8.82 13.89
C MET A 136 52.21 -10.22 13.96
N GLU A 137 51.92 -10.73 15.16
CA GLU A 137 51.29 -12.04 15.32
C GLU A 137 49.80 -11.97 14.91
N PRO A 138 49.35 -12.79 13.94
CA PRO A 138 47.94 -12.86 13.58
C PRO A 138 47.10 -13.55 14.67
N PRO A 139 45.76 -13.44 14.66
CA PRO A 139 44.90 -14.12 15.63
C PRO A 139 45.13 -15.65 15.67
N ARG A 140 45.52 -16.17 16.84
CA ARG A 140 45.93 -17.57 17.04
C ARG A 140 44.80 -18.60 16.85
N PHE A 141 43.54 -18.21 17.09
CA PHE A 141 42.40 -19.14 17.11
C PHE A 141 41.25 -18.66 16.23
N ARG A 142 40.47 -19.61 15.70
CA ARG A 142 39.23 -19.34 14.95
C ARG A 142 38.09 -19.00 15.92
N ILE A 143 37.64 -17.74 15.91
CA ILE A 143 36.59 -17.23 16.82
C ILE A 143 35.17 -17.43 16.25
N ASN A 144 35.04 -17.81 14.98
CA ASN A 144 33.75 -17.93 14.28
C ASN A 144 32.94 -19.20 14.61
N LYS A 145 33.32 -19.96 15.65
CA LYS A 145 32.57 -21.14 16.10
C LYS A 145 31.22 -20.69 16.70
N LYS A 146 30.13 -20.93 15.96
CA LYS A 146 28.77 -20.66 16.42
C LYS A 146 28.32 -21.76 17.38
N ILE A 147 28.01 -21.39 18.61
CA ILE A 147 27.50 -22.27 19.66
C ILE A 147 26.02 -21.90 19.89
N PRO A 148 25.11 -22.86 20.13
CA PRO A 148 23.74 -22.52 20.53
C PRO A 148 23.76 -21.64 21.77
N ARG A 149 22.73 -20.80 21.93
CA ARG A 149 22.58 -20.00 23.15
C ARG A 149 22.47 -20.95 24.33
N GLY A 150 23.21 -20.64 25.40
CA GLY A 150 23.09 -21.37 26.67
C GLY A 150 21.66 -21.27 27.23
N PRO A 151 21.32 -22.12 28.21
CA PRO A 151 20.04 -22.00 28.88
C PRO A 151 19.88 -20.59 29.48
N PRO A 152 18.66 -20.02 29.46
CA PRO A 152 18.41 -18.76 30.13
C PRO A 152 18.57 -18.92 31.64
N SER A 153 18.59 -17.80 32.37
CA SER A 153 18.47 -17.87 33.83
C SER A 153 17.18 -18.62 34.21
N PRO A 154 17.17 -19.38 35.32
CA PRO A 154 16.00 -20.10 35.80
C PRO A 154 14.74 -19.22 35.78
N PRO A 155 13.60 -19.73 35.30
CA PRO A 155 12.40 -18.92 35.11
C PRO A 155 11.90 -18.39 36.45
N ALA A 156 11.51 -17.11 36.47
CA ALA A 156 10.90 -16.52 37.65
C ALA A 156 9.48 -17.08 37.86
N PRO A 157 9.02 -17.22 39.12
CA PRO A 157 7.64 -17.56 39.42
C PRO A 157 6.67 -16.56 38.78
N VAL A 158 5.59 -17.09 38.19
CA VAL A 158 4.57 -16.28 37.53
C VAL A 158 3.49 -15.92 38.54
N LEU A 159 3.54 -14.69 39.04
CA LEU A 159 2.59 -14.16 40.02
C LEU A 159 1.41 -13.48 39.32
N HIS A 160 0.52 -14.28 38.73
CA HIS A 160 -0.72 -13.77 38.15
C HIS A 160 -1.82 -13.66 39.20
N SER A 161 -2.79 -12.79 38.96
CA SER A 161 -4.08 -12.86 39.62
C SER A 161 -4.79 -14.18 39.27
N PRO A 162 -5.76 -14.64 40.09
CA PRO A 162 -6.55 -15.82 39.77
C PRO A 162 -7.13 -15.74 38.35
N THR A 163 -7.03 -16.84 37.60
CA THR A 163 -7.48 -16.87 36.21
C THR A 163 -8.96 -16.52 36.12
N ARG A 164 -9.30 -15.52 35.30
CA ARG A 164 -10.69 -15.16 35.02
C ARG A 164 -11.38 -16.32 34.29
N ARG A 165 -12.62 -16.63 34.68
CA ARG A 165 -13.40 -17.70 34.03
C ARG A 165 -13.88 -17.21 32.68
N VAL A 166 -13.36 -17.81 31.60
CA VAL A 166 -13.79 -17.50 30.23
C VAL A 166 -15.14 -18.15 29.96
N THR A 167 -16.06 -17.41 29.36
CA THR A 167 -17.35 -17.97 28.93
C THR A 167 -17.23 -18.62 27.55
N VAL A 168 -18.03 -19.65 27.26
CA VAL A 168 -18.06 -20.29 25.93
C VAL A 168 -18.43 -19.28 24.83
N ARG A 169 -19.26 -18.29 25.17
CA ARG A 169 -19.63 -17.20 24.26
C ARG A 169 -18.42 -16.35 23.90
N GLU A 170 -17.68 -15.86 24.88
CA GLU A 170 -16.46 -15.07 24.69
C GLU A 170 -15.44 -15.84 23.84
N GLN A 171 -15.20 -17.12 24.16
CA GLN A 171 -14.28 -17.94 23.37
C GLN A 171 -14.70 -18.08 21.90
N LYS A 172 -16.01 -18.16 21.62
CA LYS A 172 -16.53 -18.22 20.24
C LYS A 172 -16.40 -16.89 19.50
N GLU A 173 -16.63 -15.77 20.18
CA GLU A 173 -16.48 -14.42 19.61
C GLU A 173 -15.02 -14.15 19.20
N TRP A 174 -14.06 -14.67 19.96
CA TRP A 174 -12.63 -14.57 19.63
C TRP A 174 -12.12 -15.66 18.67
N LYS A 175 -13.00 -16.50 18.11
CA LYS A 175 -12.60 -17.51 17.12
C LYS A 175 -12.35 -16.85 15.76
N ILE A 176 -11.07 -16.62 15.46
CA ILE A 176 -10.64 -16.02 14.20
C ILE A 176 -10.86 -17.00 13.03
N PRO A 177 -11.65 -16.62 12.00
CA PRO A 177 -11.82 -17.44 10.80
C PRO A 177 -10.50 -17.62 10.02
N PRO A 178 -10.30 -18.76 9.33
CA PRO A 178 -9.09 -18.98 8.54
C PRO A 178 -9.01 -18.00 7.35
N CYS A 179 -7.82 -17.45 7.12
CA CYS A 179 -7.58 -16.53 6.01
C CYS A 179 -7.48 -17.30 4.68
N ILE A 180 -8.51 -17.21 3.85
CA ILE A 180 -8.49 -17.72 2.47
C ILE A 180 -8.13 -16.56 1.56
N SER A 181 -6.91 -16.54 1.05
CA SER A 181 -6.45 -15.45 0.21
C SER A 181 -6.75 -15.68 -1.28
N ASN A 182 -7.07 -14.60 -2.00
CA ASN A 182 -7.31 -14.63 -3.45
C ASN A 182 -6.02 -14.70 -4.29
N TRP A 183 -4.83 -14.53 -3.68
CA TRP A 183 -3.54 -14.50 -4.38
C TRP A 183 -2.58 -15.62 -4.02
N LYS A 184 -2.56 -16.05 -2.75
CA LYS A 184 -1.56 -16.97 -2.22
C LYS A 184 -2.22 -18.22 -1.64
N ASN A 185 -1.80 -19.37 -2.16
CA ASN A 185 -2.14 -20.67 -1.62
C ASN A 185 -0.87 -21.51 -1.50
N ALA A 186 -0.06 -21.23 -0.47
CA ALA A 186 1.29 -21.80 -0.35
C ALA A 186 1.31 -23.33 -0.28
N LYS A 187 0.27 -23.94 0.30
CA LYS A 187 0.13 -25.39 0.43
C LYS A 187 -0.72 -26.03 -0.67
N GLY A 188 -1.19 -25.25 -1.65
CA GLY A 188 -1.95 -25.78 -2.79
C GLY A 188 -3.29 -26.41 -2.44
N TYR A 189 -3.94 -26.04 -1.33
CA TYR A 189 -5.22 -26.64 -0.94
C TYR A 189 -6.33 -26.38 -1.95
N THR A 190 -7.13 -27.41 -2.24
CA THR A 190 -8.35 -27.29 -3.05
C THR A 190 -9.46 -26.70 -2.18
N VAL A 191 -9.74 -25.42 -2.36
CA VAL A 191 -10.78 -24.70 -1.60
C VAL A 191 -12.02 -24.56 -2.49
N PRO A 192 -13.21 -24.97 -2.02
CA PRO A 192 -14.44 -24.81 -2.78
C PRO A 192 -14.77 -23.32 -2.99
N LEU A 193 -15.52 -23.02 -4.06
CA LEU A 193 -15.74 -21.65 -4.52
C LEU A 193 -16.51 -20.80 -3.48
N ASP A 194 -17.45 -21.40 -2.75
CA ASP A 194 -18.23 -20.73 -1.71
C ASP A 194 -17.30 -20.19 -0.59
N LYS A 195 -16.32 -20.98 -0.13
CA LYS A 195 -15.36 -20.54 0.90
C LYS A 195 -14.31 -19.58 0.37
N ARG A 196 -13.97 -19.67 -0.92
CA ARG A 196 -13.03 -18.73 -1.54
C ARG A 196 -13.63 -17.32 -1.67
N LEU A 197 -14.93 -17.23 -1.95
CA LEU A 197 -15.65 -15.96 -2.05
C LEU A 197 -16.25 -15.51 -0.70
N ALA A 198 -16.24 -16.34 0.34
CA ALA A 198 -16.89 -16.02 1.62
C ALA A 198 -16.32 -14.78 2.32
N ALA A 199 -15.02 -14.52 2.18
CA ALA A 199 -14.37 -13.34 2.76
C ALA A 199 -14.50 -12.08 1.88
N ASP A 200 -15.14 -12.20 0.71
CA ASP A 200 -15.26 -11.14 -0.26
C ASP A 200 -16.46 -10.23 0.05
N GLY A 201 -16.17 -9.09 0.69
CA GLY A 201 -17.18 -8.10 1.08
C GLY A 201 -17.88 -7.39 -0.08
N ARG A 202 -17.55 -7.69 -1.35
CA ARG A 202 -18.21 -7.11 -2.53
C ARG A 202 -19.73 -7.32 -2.53
N GLY A 203 -20.22 -8.43 -1.99
CA GLY A 203 -21.65 -8.70 -1.85
C GLY A 203 -22.36 -7.84 -0.79
N LEU A 204 -21.62 -7.24 0.14
CA LEU A 204 -22.14 -6.30 1.15
C LEU A 204 -22.19 -4.85 0.62
N GLN A 205 -21.53 -4.55 -0.50
CA GLN A 205 -21.52 -3.22 -1.08
C GLN A 205 -22.77 -3.01 -1.96
N GLN A 206 -23.69 -2.19 -1.49
CA GLN A 206 -24.81 -1.73 -2.31
C GLN A 206 -24.35 -0.58 -3.21
N LEU A 207 -24.39 -0.79 -4.53
CA LEU A 207 -24.12 0.24 -5.53
C LEU A 207 -25.32 1.19 -5.59
N HIS A 208 -25.14 2.42 -5.12
CA HIS A 208 -26.15 3.47 -5.19
C HIS A 208 -25.86 4.37 -6.39
N ILE A 209 -26.84 4.58 -7.28
CA ILE A 209 -26.73 5.47 -8.44
C ILE A 209 -27.51 6.75 -8.15
N ASN A 210 -26.90 7.91 -8.43
CA ASN A 210 -27.51 9.22 -8.20
C ASN A 210 -28.56 9.54 -9.28
N GLU A 211 -29.74 10.03 -8.89
CA GLU A 211 -30.83 10.46 -9.78
C GLU A 211 -30.43 11.60 -10.74
N ASN A 212 -29.41 12.39 -10.39
CA ASN A 212 -28.90 13.44 -11.26
C ASN A 212 -28.38 12.90 -12.60
N PHE A 213 -27.96 11.63 -12.66
CA PHE A 213 -27.59 11.00 -13.93
C PHE A 213 -28.79 10.90 -14.88
N ALA A 214 -29.99 10.62 -14.36
CA ALA A 214 -31.20 10.61 -15.18
C ALA A 214 -31.55 12.02 -15.67
N LYS A 215 -31.53 13.02 -14.76
CA LYS A 215 -31.77 14.43 -15.11
C LYS A 215 -30.79 14.94 -16.18
N LEU A 216 -29.52 14.56 -16.06
CA LEU A 216 -28.48 14.91 -17.03
C LEU A 216 -28.73 14.24 -18.39
N ALA A 217 -29.05 12.94 -18.39
CA ALA A 217 -29.33 12.20 -19.62
C ALA A 217 -30.55 12.80 -20.37
N GLU A 218 -31.62 13.13 -19.64
CA GLU A 218 -32.80 13.78 -20.20
C GLU A 218 -32.49 15.18 -20.73
N ALA A 219 -31.73 15.99 -19.98
CA ALA A 219 -31.34 17.32 -20.41
C ALA A 219 -30.52 17.28 -21.71
N LEU A 220 -29.58 16.33 -21.82
CA LEU A 220 -28.79 16.12 -23.04
C LEU A 220 -29.65 15.65 -24.21
N TYR A 221 -30.63 14.78 -23.99
CA TYR A 221 -31.55 14.33 -25.03
C TYR A 221 -32.43 15.48 -25.56
N ILE A 222 -32.92 16.34 -24.66
CA ILE A 222 -33.67 17.55 -25.03
C ILE A 222 -32.76 18.54 -25.79
N ALA A 223 -31.52 18.71 -25.35
CA ALA A 223 -30.56 19.59 -26.00
C ALA A 223 -30.23 19.11 -27.43
N ASP A 224 -30.00 17.81 -27.65
CA ASP A 224 -29.76 17.24 -28.98
C ASP A 224 -30.94 17.46 -29.92
N ARG A 225 -32.17 17.22 -29.45
CA ARG A 225 -33.38 17.45 -30.25
C ARG A 225 -33.51 18.91 -30.68
N LYS A 226 -33.35 19.85 -29.74
CA LYS A 226 -33.40 21.29 -30.03
C LYS A 226 -32.28 21.74 -30.96
N ALA A 227 -31.08 21.18 -30.82
CA ALA A 227 -29.95 21.48 -31.69
C ALA A 227 -30.24 21.04 -33.14
N ARG A 228 -30.82 19.84 -33.34
CA ARG A 228 -31.23 19.36 -34.67
C ARG A 228 -32.30 20.24 -35.30
N GLU A 229 -33.34 20.60 -34.53
CA GLU A 229 -34.39 21.53 -34.99
C GLU A 229 -33.81 22.89 -35.40
N ALA A 230 -32.89 23.44 -34.60
CA ALA A 230 -32.21 24.71 -34.90
C ALA A 230 -31.34 24.63 -36.16
N VAL A 231 -30.64 23.51 -36.38
CA VAL A 231 -29.84 23.28 -37.59
C VAL A 231 -30.74 23.11 -38.81
N GLU A 232 -31.83 22.36 -38.72
CA GLU A 232 -32.76 22.16 -39.82
C GLU A 232 -33.45 23.46 -40.23
N THR A 233 -33.94 24.23 -39.26
CA THR A 233 -34.56 25.54 -39.51
C THR A 233 -33.57 26.52 -40.13
N ARG A 234 -32.31 26.55 -39.66
CA ARG A 234 -31.25 27.36 -40.28
C ARG A 234 -30.98 26.93 -41.72
N ALA A 235 -30.85 25.63 -41.97
CA ALA A 235 -30.66 25.10 -43.32
C ALA A 235 -31.84 25.43 -44.25
N GLN A 236 -33.09 25.41 -43.75
CA GLN A 236 -34.27 25.83 -44.53
C GLN A 236 -34.26 27.33 -44.83
N LEU A 237 -33.86 28.17 -43.88
CA LEU A 237 -33.72 29.62 -44.08
C LEU A 237 -32.62 29.96 -45.08
N GLU A 238 -31.44 29.33 -44.95
CA GLU A 238 -30.33 29.48 -45.90
C GLU A 238 -30.76 29.06 -47.31
N ARG A 239 -31.51 27.97 -47.45
CA ARG A 239 -32.09 27.57 -48.75
C ARG A 239 -33.06 28.62 -49.30
N LYS A 240 -33.93 29.20 -48.46
CA LYS A 240 -34.86 30.27 -48.89
C LYS A 240 -34.14 31.54 -49.30
N LEU A 241 -33.09 31.94 -48.57
CA LEU A 241 -32.26 33.10 -48.93
C LEU A 241 -31.52 32.84 -50.24
N ALA A 242 -30.94 31.65 -50.42
CA ALA A 242 -30.30 31.26 -51.67
C ALA A 242 -31.29 31.22 -52.86
N GLN A 243 -32.55 30.81 -52.63
CA GLN A 243 -33.61 30.89 -53.65
C GLN A 243 -33.94 32.34 -54.00
N LYS A 244 -34.13 33.22 -53.01
CA LYS A 244 -34.34 34.66 -53.24
C LYS A 244 -33.18 35.31 -53.97
N GLU A 245 -31.94 34.98 -53.63
CA GLU A 245 -30.76 35.51 -54.31
C GLU A 245 -30.69 35.02 -55.76
N LYS A 246 -31.08 33.77 -56.03
CA LYS A 246 -31.23 33.27 -57.41
C LYS A 246 -32.32 34.00 -58.17
N GLU A 247 -33.49 34.21 -57.56
CA GLU A 247 -34.60 34.95 -58.16
C GLU A 247 -34.20 36.39 -58.49
N GLN A 248 -33.52 37.10 -57.58
CA GLN A 248 -32.97 38.44 -57.84
C GLN A 248 -31.95 38.45 -58.99
N LYS A 249 -31.09 37.42 -59.08
CA LYS A 249 -30.15 37.27 -60.21
C LYS A 249 -30.90 37.02 -61.53
N GLU A 250 -31.96 36.22 -61.51
CA GLU A 250 -32.82 35.98 -62.68
C GLU A 250 -33.56 37.25 -63.11
N GLU A 251 -34.09 38.04 -62.17
CA GLU A 251 -34.71 39.34 -62.44
C GLU A 251 -33.69 40.34 -62.99
N HIS A 252 -32.49 40.40 -62.44
CA HIS A 252 -31.41 41.25 -62.93
C HIS A 252 -31.01 40.87 -64.36
N LEU A 253 -30.87 39.57 -64.65
CA LEU A 253 -30.63 39.07 -66.00
C LEU A 253 -31.78 39.39 -66.95
N ARG A 254 -33.04 39.32 -66.48
CA ARG A 254 -34.22 39.71 -67.26
C ARG A 254 -34.21 41.20 -67.59
N ALA A 255 -33.90 42.07 -66.63
CA ALA A 255 -33.78 43.51 -66.83
C ALA A 255 -32.64 43.86 -67.80
N LEU A 256 -31.49 43.19 -67.69
CA LEU A 256 -30.35 43.36 -68.59
C LEU A 256 -30.69 42.88 -70.01
N ALA A 257 -31.40 41.75 -70.15
CA ALA A 257 -31.89 41.27 -71.44
C ALA A 257 -32.93 42.21 -72.07
N GLN A 258 -33.77 42.86 -71.26
CA GLN A 258 -34.74 43.86 -71.73
C GLN A 258 -34.02 45.14 -72.19
N LYS A 259 -33.06 45.64 -71.40
CA LYS A 259 -32.21 46.77 -71.80
C LYS A 259 -31.42 46.49 -73.09
N ALA A 260 -30.88 45.28 -73.25
CA ALA A 260 -30.20 44.86 -74.49
C ALA A 260 -31.16 44.76 -75.69
N ARG A 261 -32.44 44.43 -75.48
CA ARG A 261 -33.47 44.48 -76.53
C ARG A 261 -33.85 45.91 -76.89
N ASP A 262 -33.95 46.81 -75.91
CA ASP A 262 -34.28 48.22 -76.14
C ASP A 262 -33.13 48.94 -76.88
N GLU A 263 -31.88 48.64 -76.54
CA GLU A 263 -30.70 49.12 -77.30
C GLU A 263 -30.67 48.56 -78.73
N ARG A 264 -31.14 47.33 -78.95
CA ARG A 264 -31.30 46.74 -80.30
C ARG A 264 -32.48 47.34 -81.06
N ALA A 265 -33.55 47.76 -80.38
CA ALA A 265 -34.68 48.47 -80.99
C ALA A 265 -34.33 49.91 -81.40
N GLY A 266 -33.27 50.50 -80.81
CA GLY A 266 -32.69 51.79 -81.22
C GLY A 266 -31.93 51.77 -82.54
N ILE A 267 -31.55 50.59 -83.06
CA ILE A 267 -30.99 50.41 -84.41
C ILE A 267 -32.05 49.73 -85.27
N LYS A 268 -32.89 50.56 -85.91
CA LYS A 268 -33.90 50.13 -86.86
C LYS A 268 -33.22 49.43 -88.04
N ASN A 269 -33.28 48.10 -88.06
CA ASN A 269 -32.90 47.27 -89.20
C ASN A 269 -33.89 47.56 -90.35
N VAL A 270 -33.61 48.62 -91.10
CA VAL A 270 -34.16 48.86 -92.43
C VAL A 270 -33.51 47.81 -93.33
N HIS A 271 -34.09 46.60 -93.40
CA HIS A 271 -33.98 45.64 -94.52
C HIS A 271 -34.74 44.35 -94.15
N SER A 272 -36.06 44.40 -94.29
CA SER A 272 -36.86 43.29 -94.81
C SER A 272 -38.13 43.91 -95.37
N SER A 273 -37.93 44.56 -96.51
CA SER A 273 -38.97 44.88 -97.47
C SER A 273 -39.64 43.60 -97.93
N SER A 274 -40.96 43.61 -97.83
CA SER A 274 -41.92 42.73 -98.46
C SER A 274 -41.54 42.29 -99.88
N ASP A 275 -41.41 40.98 -100.09
CA ASP A 275 -41.51 40.34 -101.40
C ASP A 275 -42.93 39.72 -101.52
N PRO A 276 -43.82 40.24 -102.38
CA PRO A 276 -45.22 39.85 -102.43
C PRO A 276 -45.47 38.65 -103.37
N ASN A 277 -44.72 37.55 -103.20
CA ASN A 277 -45.00 36.31 -103.93
C ASN A 277 -44.49 35.03 -103.23
N ALA A 278 -45.00 34.74 -102.03
CA ALA A 278 -44.71 33.49 -101.31
C ALA A 278 -46.01 32.70 -101.02
N ASN A 279 -46.01 31.43 -101.43
CA ASN A 279 -47.14 30.50 -101.28
C ASN A 279 -47.55 30.30 -99.81
N PRO A 280 -48.87 30.20 -99.50
CA PRO A 280 -49.37 30.00 -98.14
C PRO A 280 -48.91 28.67 -97.48
N ASP A 281 -48.44 27.69 -98.24
CA ASP A 281 -48.02 26.37 -97.74
C ASP A 281 -46.62 26.34 -97.08
N GLU A 282 -45.74 27.32 -97.34
CA GLU A 282 -44.39 27.34 -96.75
C GLU A 282 -44.41 27.86 -95.31
N HIS A 283 -45.35 28.76 -94.99
CA HIS A 283 -45.47 29.35 -93.66
C HIS A 283 -45.98 28.35 -92.62
N GLU A 284 -46.86 27.41 -93.01
CA GLU A 284 -47.32 26.31 -92.15
C GLU A 284 -46.22 25.26 -91.92
N ARG A 285 -45.37 25.02 -92.94
CA ARG A 285 -44.26 24.06 -92.84
C ARG A 285 -43.11 24.54 -91.94
N GLU A 286 -42.83 25.84 -91.94
CA GLU A 286 -41.85 26.48 -91.04
C GLU A 286 -42.34 26.49 -89.58
N GLN A 287 -43.64 26.74 -89.35
CA GLN A 287 -44.25 26.66 -88.02
C GLN A 287 -44.25 25.22 -87.48
N LEU A 288 -44.56 24.23 -88.32
CA LEU A 288 -44.46 22.79 -87.98
C LEU A 288 -43.02 22.32 -87.69
N ARG A 289 -42.00 23.01 -88.20
CA ARG A 289 -40.59 22.75 -87.84
C ARG A 289 -40.23 23.39 -86.50
N GLN A 290 -40.67 24.61 -86.23
CA GLN A 290 -40.44 25.27 -84.94
C GLN A 290 -41.17 24.55 -83.79
N ASP A 291 -42.39 24.08 -84.02
CA ASP A 291 -43.16 23.35 -83.00
C ASP A 291 -42.54 21.99 -82.69
N ARG A 292 -42.10 21.23 -83.70
CA ARG A 292 -41.33 19.99 -83.47
C ARG A 292 -40.00 20.22 -82.76
N HIS A 293 -39.38 21.38 -82.95
CA HIS A 293 -38.13 21.72 -82.27
C HIS A 293 -38.39 22.11 -80.80
N LYS A 294 -39.47 22.84 -80.53
CA LYS A 294 -39.94 23.15 -79.16
C LYS A 294 -40.42 21.89 -78.42
N GLU A 295 -41.08 20.97 -79.11
CA GLU A 295 -41.56 19.71 -78.55
C GLU A 295 -40.39 18.79 -78.17
N ARG A 296 -39.40 18.60 -79.06
CA ARG A 296 -38.16 17.86 -78.72
C ARG A 296 -37.37 18.50 -77.58
N ALA A 297 -37.38 19.83 -77.47
CA ALA A 297 -36.74 20.52 -76.35
C ALA A 297 -37.49 20.30 -75.03
N ARG A 298 -38.84 20.31 -75.05
CA ARG A 298 -39.68 19.97 -73.89
C ARG A 298 -39.51 18.51 -73.47
N GLU A 299 -39.50 17.58 -74.43
CA GLU A 299 -39.32 16.15 -74.16
C GLU A 299 -37.93 15.83 -73.60
N ARG A 300 -36.87 16.47 -74.13
CA ARG A 300 -35.52 16.37 -73.57
C ARG A 300 -35.42 16.92 -72.16
N ASN A 301 -36.12 18.01 -71.85
CA ASN A 301 -36.16 18.57 -70.49
C ASN A 301 -37.01 17.71 -69.55
N LEU A 302 -38.12 17.11 -70.02
CA LEU A 302 -38.94 16.21 -69.22
C LEU A 302 -38.19 14.89 -68.91
N ALA A 303 -37.44 14.36 -69.88
CA ALA A 303 -36.59 13.18 -69.71
C ALA A 303 -35.42 13.44 -68.73
N ARG A 304 -34.94 14.70 -68.65
CA ARG A 304 -33.85 15.10 -67.74
C ARG A 304 -34.34 15.46 -66.33
N ALA A 305 -35.60 15.87 -66.19
CA ALA A 305 -36.16 16.36 -64.92
C ALA A 305 -36.77 15.26 -64.02
N ALA A 306 -37.04 14.04 -64.52
CA ALA A 306 -37.59 12.97 -63.66
C ALA A 306 -37.39 11.54 -64.24
N PRO A 307 -36.21 10.90 -64.07
CA PRO A 307 -36.02 9.49 -64.42
C PRO A 307 -36.85 8.52 -63.54
N ASP A 308 -37.25 8.92 -62.33
CA ASP A 308 -37.84 8.01 -61.33
C ASP A 308 -39.36 7.78 -61.43
N LYS A 309 -40.08 8.56 -62.25
CA LYS A 309 -41.54 8.37 -62.43
C LYS A 309 -41.90 7.25 -63.41
N ARG A 310 -40.92 6.68 -64.13
CA ARG A 310 -41.12 5.55 -65.05
C ARG A 310 -41.35 4.22 -64.32
N SER A 311 -40.82 4.07 -63.10
CA SER A 311 -40.95 2.84 -62.29
C SER A 311 -42.37 2.61 -61.76
N LYS A 312 -43.15 3.67 -61.51
CA LYS A 312 -44.49 3.54 -60.92
C LYS A 312 -45.58 3.24 -61.97
N LEU A 313 -45.49 3.84 -63.15
CA LEU A 313 -46.46 3.62 -64.24
C LEU A 313 -46.25 2.30 -65.00
N GLN A 314 -45.06 1.70 -64.92
CA GLN A 314 -44.77 0.41 -65.55
C GLN A 314 -45.21 -0.77 -64.66
N ARG A 315 -45.29 -0.57 -63.33
CA ARG A 315 -45.69 -1.60 -62.36
C ARG A 315 -47.22 -1.77 -62.23
N ASP A 316 -47.99 -0.73 -62.55
CA ASP A 316 -49.47 -0.79 -62.58
C ASP A 316 -50.03 -1.34 -63.91
N ARG A 317 -49.17 -1.63 -64.90
CA ARG A 317 -49.57 -2.23 -66.20
C ARG A 317 -49.29 -3.74 -66.28
N GLU A 318 -48.66 -4.31 -65.24
CA GLU A 318 -48.34 -5.75 -65.11
C GLU A 318 -49.16 -6.45 -64.01
N ARG A 319 -50.30 -5.88 -63.60
CA ARG A 319 -51.35 -6.56 -62.85
C ARG A 319 -52.66 -6.57 -63.63
#